data_AF-A0A7V9QRP7-F1
#
_entry.id   AF-A0A7V9QRP7-F1
#
_cell.length_a   1.000
_cell.length_b   1.000
_cell.length_c   1.000
_cell.angle_alpha   90.00
_cell.angle_beta   90.00
_cell.angle_gamma   90.00
#
_symmetry.space_group_name_H-M   'P 1'
#
loop_
_entity.id
_entity.type
_entity.pdbx_description
1 polymer ?
#
loop_
_entity_poly.entity_id
_entity_poly.type
_entity_poly.pdbx_seq_one_letter_code
_entity_poly.pdbx_strand_id
1 'polypeptide(L)'
;MAQRYPIGIAHGYSRREQDGILTPWQSHQFAHLVLDAKAMEALDRALEPFSQTAEGFLFLDSLTRSRANLPDPAAIVVFPRDYQLAGHFLQLRGDRVDVKCSFCSYRPGDLPRAYPPVSIIYIPDWEIFADLASKSPLLAGAWDSVAGADKRQSWIILADPLSEPWASNAETTDDALFRTFRDNRQH
;
A
#
# COMPACT_ATOMS: atom_id res chain seq x y z
N MET A 1 -4.59 18.58 -2.45
CA MET A 1 -4.11 18.40 -1.06
C MET A 1 -4.55 17.02 -0.64
N ALA A 2 -3.60 16.14 -0.34
CA ALA A 2 -3.84 14.76 0.03
C ALA A 2 -4.88 14.66 1.16
N GLN A 3 -5.77 13.68 1.04
CA GLN A 3 -6.89 13.48 1.96
C GLN A 3 -6.59 12.27 2.84
N ARG A 4 -6.68 12.44 4.17
CA ARG A 4 -6.51 11.37 5.14
C ARG A 4 -7.85 10.93 5.72
N TYR A 5 -7.99 9.63 5.95
CA TYR A 5 -9.15 9.04 6.59
C TYR A 5 -8.72 8.02 7.65
N PRO A 6 -9.38 8.01 8.82
CA PRO A 6 -9.11 7.00 9.84
C PRO A 6 -9.53 5.63 9.31
N ILE A 7 -8.74 4.60 9.67
CA ILE A 7 -9.10 3.20 9.37
C ILE A 7 -9.18 2.39 10.65
N GLY A 8 -10.18 1.52 10.72
CA GLY A 8 -10.19 0.41 11.65
C GLY A 8 -9.50 -0.80 11.03
N ILE A 9 -9.00 -1.70 11.86
CA ILE A 9 -8.49 -3.00 11.42
C ILE A 9 -9.24 -4.05 12.22
N ALA A 10 -9.97 -4.91 11.51
CA ALA A 10 -10.68 -6.03 12.09
C ALA A 10 -9.91 -7.32 11.81
N HIS A 11 -9.55 -8.06 12.86
CA HIS A 11 -8.93 -9.37 12.74
C HIS A 11 -10.01 -10.45 12.85
N GLY A 12 -10.18 -11.22 11.77
CA GLY A 12 -11.04 -12.38 11.71
C GLY A 12 -10.24 -13.68 11.71
N TYR A 13 -10.88 -14.75 12.15
CA TYR A 13 -10.37 -16.12 12.07
C TYR A 13 -11.34 -16.94 11.23
N SER A 14 -10.88 -17.57 10.15
CA SER A 14 -11.72 -18.52 9.41
C SER A 14 -11.43 -19.96 9.85
N ARG A 15 -12.49 -20.76 9.97
CA ARG A 15 -12.43 -22.20 10.22
C ARG A 15 -12.64 -22.90 8.88
N ARG A 16 -11.64 -23.67 8.41
CA ARG A 16 -11.88 -24.66 7.36
C ARG A 16 -12.27 -25.97 8.03
N GLU A 17 -13.48 -26.41 7.79
CA GLU A 17 -13.92 -27.76 8.08
C GLU A 17 -13.63 -28.60 6.83
N GLN A 18 -12.75 -29.58 6.94
CA GLN A 18 -12.41 -30.48 5.84
C GLN A 18 -12.73 -31.91 6.27
N ASP A 19 -13.60 -32.58 5.51
CA ASP A 19 -13.96 -33.99 5.66
C ASP A 19 -14.43 -34.44 7.06
N GLY A 20 -15.11 -33.57 7.80
CA GLY A 20 -15.67 -33.89 9.13
C GLY A 20 -14.61 -34.14 10.22
N ILE A 21 -13.34 -33.90 9.92
CA ILE A 21 -12.22 -34.00 10.87
C ILE A 21 -11.72 -32.60 11.17
N LEU A 22 -11.83 -32.19 12.43
CA LEU A 22 -11.24 -30.93 12.91
C LEU A 22 -9.72 -31.07 12.93
N THR A 23 -9.07 -30.57 11.88
CA THR A 23 -7.62 -30.43 11.86
C THR A 23 -7.18 -29.35 12.86
N PRO A 24 -5.99 -29.46 13.47
CA PRO A 24 -5.49 -28.49 14.44
C PRO A 24 -5.41 -27.08 13.81
N TRP A 25 -5.79 -26.07 14.59
CA TRP A 25 -5.81 -24.64 14.27
C TRP A 25 -4.78 -24.19 13.22
N GLN A 26 -5.17 -24.12 11.95
CA GLN A 26 -4.57 -23.19 11.00
C GLN A 26 -5.43 -21.94 10.96
N SER A 27 -5.41 -21.17 12.05
CA SER A 27 -5.99 -19.84 12.11
C SER A 27 -5.27 -18.95 11.09
N HIS A 28 -5.84 -18.85 9.89
CA HIS A 28 -5.46 -17.79 8.97
C HIS A 28 -6.07 -16.52 9.56
N GLN A 29 -5.22 -15.69 10.15
CA GLN A 29 -5.61 -14.37 10.60
C GLN A 29 -5.87 -13.54 9.35
N PHE A 30 -7.12 -13.12 9.16
CA PHE A 30 -7.46 -12.16 8.12
C PHE A 30 -7.59 -10.80 8.78
N ALA A 31 -6.69 -9.89 8.46
CA ALA A 31 -6.82 -8.50 8.83
C ALA A 31 -7.54 -7.76 7.69
N HIS A 32 -8.75 -7.29 7.95
CA HIS A 32 -9.52 -6.49 6.99
C HIS A 32 -9.54 -5.04 7.43
N LEU A 33 -9.34 -4.14 6.47
CA LEU A 33 -9.48 -2.71 6.68
C LEU A 33 -10.96 -2.35 6.77
N VAL A 34 -11.30 -1.53 7.76
CA VAL A 34 -12.64 -0.99 7.97
C VAL A 34 -12.58 0.50 7.72
N LEU A 35 -13.25 0.93 6.66
CA LEU A 35 -13.38 2.33 6.27
C LEU A 35 -14.74 2.87 6.70
N ASP A 36 -14.79 4.14 7.12
CA ASP A 36 -16.06 4.84 7.29
C ASP A 36 -16.69 5.19 5.92
N ALA A 37 -17.95 5.62 5.92
CA ALA A 37 -18.66 5.94 4.68
C ALA A 37 -17.95 7.04 3.87
N LYS A 38 -17.36 8.03 4.52
CA LYS A 38 -16.68 9.14 3.85
C LYS A 38 -15.38 8.67 3.18
N ALA A 39 -14.66 7.75 3.82
CA ALA A 39 -13.46 7.12 3.29
C ALA A 39 -13.78 6.18 2.12
N MET A 40 -14.87 5.41 2.22
CA MET A 40 -15.39 4.58 1.13
C MET A 40 -15.72 5.43 -0.10
N GLU A 41 -16.53 6.49 0.06
CA GLU A 41 -16.90 7.39 -1.04
C GLU A 41 -15.69 8.10 -1.68
N ALA A 42 -14.68 8.44 -0.88
CA ALA A 42 -13.47 9.07 -1.39
C ALA A 42 -12.63 8.07 -2.21
N LEU A 43 -12.50 6.83 -1.72
CA LEU A 43 -11.79 5.78 -2.42
C LEU A 43 -12.51 5.33 -3.70
N ASP A 44 -13.85 5.21 -3.67
CA ASP A 44 -14.65 4.94 -4.86
C ASP A 44 -14.42 5.99 -5.95
N ARG A 45 -14.45 7.29 -5.60
CA ARG A 45 -14.15 8.36 -6.57
C ARG A 45 -12.72 8.30 -7.12
N ALA A 46 -11.76 7.91 -6.30
CA ALA A 46 -10.37 7.76 -6.75
C ALA A 46 -10.20 6.55 -7.69
N LEU A 47 -11.04 5.52 -7.54
CA LEU A 47 -10.98 4.27 -8.31
C LEU A 47 -11.93 4.24 -9.52
N GLU A 48 -12.91 5.14 -9.57
CA GLU A 48 -13.88 5.27 -10.67
C GLU A 48 -13.24 5.30 -12.07
N PRO A 49 -12.13 6.04 -12.32
CA PRO A 49 -11.49 6.04 -13.64
C PRO A 49 -11.02 4.66 -14.12
N PHE A 50 -10.88 3.71 -13.19
CA PHE A 50 -10.42 2.35 -13.45
C PHE A 50 -11.56 1.32 -13.45
N SER A 51 -12.82 1.76 -13.34
CA SER A 51 -14.00 0.89 -13.19
C SER A 51 -13.87 -0.06 -11.99
N GLN A 52 -13.30 0.45 -10.89
CA GLN A 52 -13.04 -0.28 -9.65
C GLN A 52 -13.79 0.39 -8.49
N THR A 53 -14.01 -0.37 -7.42
CA THR A 53 -14.69 0.10 -6.20
C THR A 53 -13.79 -0.03 -4.98
N ALA A 54 -14.09 0.75 -3.94
CA ALA A 54 -13.49 0.65 -2.62
C ALA A 54 -13.65 -0.76 -2.05
N GLU A 55 -14.81 -1.41 -2.23
CA GLU A 55 -15.03 -2.80 -1.80
C GLU A 55 -14.08 -3.78 -2.51
N GLY A 56 -13.92 -3.65 -3.83
CA GLY A 56 -12.97 -4.47 -4.60
C GLY A 56 -11.53 -4.25 -4.14
N PHE A 57 -11.14 -3.00 -3.89
CA PHE A 57 -9.84 -2.66 -3.33
C PHE A 57 -9.62 -3.31 -1.96
N LEU A 58 -10.57 -3.17 -1.02
CA LEU A 58 -10.45 -3.71 0.34
C LEU A 58 -10.39 -5.24 0.34
N PHE A 59 -11.13 -5.89 -0.56
CA PHE A 59 -11.03 -7.33 -0.75
C PHE A 59 -9.62 -7.75 -1.19
N LEU A 60 -9.06 -7.10 -2.20
CA LEU A 60 -7.71 -7.40 -2.71
C LEU A 60 -6.61 -7.06 -1.69
N ASP A 61 -6.76 -5.96 -0.96
CA ASP A 61 -5.89 -5.60 0.15
C ASP A 61 -5.88 -6.71 1.20
N SER A 62 -7.06 -7.18 1.63
CA SER A 62 -7.16 -8.23 2.65
C SER A 62 -6.50 -9.54 2.22
N LEU A 63 -6.62 -9.91 0.94
CA LEU A 63 -5.92 -11.07 0.38
C LEU A 63 -4.40 -10.87 0.39
N THR A 64 -3.94 -9.68 0.02
CA THR A 64 -2.53 -9.32 0.00
C THR A 64 -1.94 -9.37 1.40
N ARG A 65 -2.59 -8.72 2.37
CA ARG A 65 -2.17 -8.68 3.77
C ARG A 65 -2.16 -10.07 4.41
N SER A 66 -3.19 -10.88 4.15
CA SER A 66 -3.28 -12.25 4.67
C SER A 66 -2.15 -13.14 4.12
N ARG A 67 -1.88 -13.08 2.80
CA ARG A 67 -0.81 -13.89 2.18
C ARG A 67 0.59 -13.48 2.61
N ALA A 68 0.82 -12.18 2.77
CA ALA A 68 2.13 -11.64 3.12
C ALA A 68 2.36 -11.52 4.63
N ASN A 69 1.37 -11.88 5.46
CA ASN A 69 1.39 -11.74 6.91
C ASN A 69 1.84 -10.33 7.35
N LEU A 70 1.22 -9.31 6.74
CA LEU A 70 1.63 -7.92 6.98
C LEU A 70 1.18 -7.45 8.36
N PRO A 71 2.03 -6.75 9.12
CA PRO A 71 1.61 -6.11 10.36
C PRO A 71 0.54 -5.05 10.07
N ASP A 72 -0.09 -4.58 11.13
CA ASP A 72 -1.03 -3.47 11.05
C ASP A 72 -0.28 -2.17 10.66
N PRO A 73 -0.67 -1.52 9.55
CA PRO A 73 0.02 -0.32 9.12
C PRO A 73 -0.38 0.88 9.98
N ALA A 74 0.58 1.75 10.28
CA ALA A 74 0.30 3.10 10.76
C ALA A 74 -0.35 3.94 9.66
N ALA A 75 0.09 3.76 8.41
CA ALA A 75 -0.52 4.44 7.27
C ALA A 75 -0.51 3.58 5.99
N ILE A 76 -1.54 3.75 5.17
CA ILE A 76 -1.65 3.20 3.81
C ILE A 76 -1.75 4.38 2.87
N VAL A 77 -0.74 4.59 2.03
CA VAL A 77 -0.74 5.66 1.03
C VAL A 77 -1.19 5.09 -0.30
N VAL A 78 -2.25 5.64 -0.87
CA VAL A 78 -2.81 5.25 -2.16
C VAL A 78 -2.60 6.40 -3.14
N PHE A 79 -1.89 6.13 -4.22
CA PHE A 79 -1.67 7.09 -5.30
C PHE A 79 -2.76 7.00 -6.37
N PRO A 80 -3.08 8.09 -7.07
CA PRO A 80 -4.20 8.13 -8.03
C PRO A 80 -3.90 7.39 -9.34
N ARG A 81 -2.66 6.96 -9.56
CA ARG A 81 -2.25 6.07 -10.66
C ARG A 81 -1.14 5.15 -10.20
N ASP A 82 -0.86 4.14 -11.00
CA ASP A 82 0.34 3.33 -10.87
C ASP A 82 1.55 4.14 -11.36
N TYR A 83 2.58 4.19 -10.52
CA TYR A 83 3.86 4.81 -10.80
C TYR A 83 4.92 3.72 -10.81
N GLN A 84 5.72 3.66 -11.89
CA GLN A 84 6.83 2.70 -12.00
C GLN A 84 8.02 3.18 -11.17
N LEU A 85 7.90 3.04 -9.84
CA LEU A 85 8.83 3.58 -8.86
C LEU A 85 9.33 2.53 -7.86
N ALA A 86 9.24 1.24 -8.19
CA ALA A 86 9.71 0.18 -7.30
C ALA A 86 11.21 0.31 -7.01
N GLY A 87 12.04 0.58 -8.02
CA GLY A 87 13.48 0.79 -7.85
C GLY A 87 13.79 1.95 -6.91
N HIS A 88 13.13 3.09 -7.09
CA HIS A 88 13.23 4.26 -6.22
C HIS A 88 12.76 3.95 -4.80
N PHE A 89 11.65 3.24 -4.65
CA PHE A 89 11.14 2.85 -3.35
C PHE A 89 12.09 1.87 -2.63
N LEU A 90 12.66 0.91 -3.37
CA LEU A 90 13.68 -0.02 -2.86
C LEU A 90 14.92 0.74 -2.37
N GLN A 91 15.38 1.73 -3.14
CA GLN A 91 16.48 2.60 -2.75
C GLN A 91 16.13 3.41 -1.48
N LEU A 92 14.94 4.01 -1.45
CA LEU A 92 14.49 4.87 -0.37
C LEU A 92 14.37 4.11 0.96
N ARG A 93 13.78 2.91 0.93
CA ARG A 93 13.65 2.08 2.14
C ARG A 93 14.97 1.39 2.53
N GLY A 94 15.88 1.17 1.59
CA GLY A 94 17.10 0.39 1.80
C GLY A 94 16.80 -1.03 2.29
N ASP A 95 17.40 -1.41 3.42
CA ASP A 95 17.27 -2.74 4.03
C ASP A 95 16.02 -2.89 4.93
N ARG A 96 15.17 -1.85 5.01
CA ARG A 96 13.93 -1.86 5.80
C ARG A 96 12.86 -2.73 5.13
N VAL A 97 12.92 -4.03 5.41
CA VAL A 97 11.98 -5.04 4.88
C VAL A 97 10.58 -4.95 5.48
N ASP A 98 10.43 -4.26 6.60
CA ASP A 98 9.20 -3.93 7.30
C ASP A 98 8.32 -2.93 6.51
N VAL A 99 8.93 -2.06 5.71
CA VAL A 99 8.19 -1.17 4.79
C VAL A 99 7.86 -1.91 3.51
N LYS A 100 6.57 -2.06 3.21
CA LYS A 100 6.08 -2.78 2.04
C LYS A 100 5.40 -1.82 1.08
N CYS A 101 5.60 -2.03 -0.21
CA CYS A 101 4.76 -1.45 -1.24
C CYS A 101 3.98 -2.59 -1.89
N SER A 102 2.72 -2.35 -2.20
CA SER A 102 2.00 -3.16 -3.16
C SER A 102 1.77 -2.31 -4.39
N PHE A 103 2.19 -2.82 -5.54
CA PHE A 103 1.93 -2.21 -6.85
C PHE A 103 2.69 -0.90 -7.13
N CYS A 104 3.97 -0.81 -6.75
CA CYS A 104 4.93 0.05 -7.46
C CYS A 104 5.76 -0.75 -8.48
N SER A 105 5.39 -2.01 -8.72
CA SER A 105 6.34 -3.08 -9.11
C SER A 105 5.93 -3.91 -10.32
N TYR A 106 4.82 -3.58 -10.98
CA TYR A 106 4.35 -4.33 -12.15
C TYR A 106 4.56 -3.50 -13.40
N ARG A 107 5.10 -4.13 -14.44
CA ARG A 107 5.09 -3.50 -15.75
C ARG A 107 3.62 -3.36 -16.20
N PRO A 108 3.27 -2.28 -16.92
CA PRO A 108 1.95 -2.14 -17.53
C PRO A 108 1.62 -3.41 -18.32
N GLY A 109 0.57 -4.14 -17.93
CA GLY A 109 0.13 -5.39 -18.57
C GLY A 109 0.26 -6.66 -17.73
N ASP A 110 1.00 -6.66 -16.61
CA ASP A 110 1.22 -7.85 -15.78
C ASP A 110 0.19 -8.02 -14.65
N LEU A 111 -0.64 -7.01 -14.39
CA LEU A 111 -1.71 -7.10 -13.40
C LEU A 111 -2.89 -7.92 -13.96
N PRO A 112 -3.43 -8.88 -13.20
CA PRO A 112 -4.76 -9.40 -13.49
C PRO A 112 -5.73 -8.21 -13.60
N ARG A 113 -6.60 -8.19 -14.61
CA ARG A 113 -7.58 -7.09 -14.86
C ARG A 113 -8.39 -6.64 -13.63
N ALA A 114 -8.43 -7.46 -12.59
CA ALA A 114 -9.10 -7.20 -11.33
C ALA A 114 -8.38 -6.20 -10.40
N TYR A 115 -7.07 -5.94 -10.55
CA TYR A 115 -6.36 -5.01 -9.68
C TYR A 115 -6.49 -3.56 -10.17
N PRO A 116 -6.83 -2.60 -9.30
CA PRO A 116 -6.79 -1.19 -9.68
C PRO A 116 -5.35 -0.78 -9.99
N PRO A 117 -5.10 -0.07 -11.10
CA PRO A 117 -3.77 0.42 -11.47
C PRO A 117 -3.43 1.66 -10.62
N VAL A 118 -3.29 1.44 -9.31
CA VAL A 118 -2.90 2.43 -8.31
C VAL A 118 -1.71 1.90 -7.53
N SER A 119 -0.73 2.77 -7.23
CA SER A 119 0.36 2.40 -6.33
C SER A 119 -0.06 2.52 -4.87
N ILE A 120 0.32 1.53 -4.06
CA ILE A 120 0.00 1.47 -2.63
C ILE A 120 1.29 1.30 -1.82
N ILE A 121 1.47 2.12 -0.81
CA ILE A 121 2.59 2.00 0.14
C ILE A 121 2.03 1.76 1.55
N TYR A 122 2.48 0.67 2.17
CA TYR A 122 2.16 0.31 3.55
C TYR A 122 3.31 0.76 4.45
N ILE A 123 2.97 1.66 5.37
CA ILE A 123 3.89 2.23 6.33
C ILE A 123 3.59 1.61 7.69
N PRO A 124 4.53 0.84 8.28
CA PRO A 124 4.27 0.10 9.51
C PRO A 124 4.31 1.00 10.75
N ASP A 125 5.10 2.07 10.73
CA ASP A 125 5.21 3.01 11.86
C ASP A 125 5.46 4.47 11.43
N TRP A 126 5.16 5.38 12.34
CA TRP A 126 5.23 6.82 12.09
C TRP A 126 6.65 7.38 12.02
N GLU A 127 7.62 6.76 12.68
CA GLU A 127 9.01 7.21 12.64
C GLU A 127 9.62 6.91 11.27
N ILE A 128 9.34 5.73 10.72
CA ILE A 128 9.63 5.39 9.33
C ILE A 128 8.94 6.36 8.39
N PHE A 129 7.65 6.66 8.60
CA PHE A 129 6.96 7.57 7.68
C PHE A 129 7.66 8.92 7.62
N ALA A 130 7.99 9.49 8.79
CA ALA A 130 8.69 10.76 8.87
C ALA A 130 10.07 10.70 8.19
N ASP A 131 10.83 9.63 8.43
CA ASP A 131 12.15 9.40 7.84
C ASP A 131 12.08 9.31 6.30
N LEU A 132 11.19 8.47 5.76
CA LEU A 132 11.05 8.31 4.31
C LEU A 132 10.54 9.60 3.64
N ALA A 133 9.62 10.31 4.28
CA ALA A 133 9.11 11.58 3.80
C ALA A 133 10.19 12.68 3.77
N SER A 134 11.12 12.67 4.72
CA SER A 134 12.25 13.60 4.74
C SER A 134 13.26 13.36 3.60
N LYS A 135 13.30 12.14 3.07
CA LYS A 135 14.27 11.70 2.05
C LYS A 135 13.73 11.78 0.62
N SER A 136 12.41 11.79 0.43
CA SER A 136 11.82 11.76 -0.90
C SER A 136 10.50 12.52 -1.00
N PRO A 137 10.31 13.31 -2.09
CA PRO A 137 9.02 13.92 -2.42
C PRO A 137 7.88 12.90 -2.56
N LEU A 138 8.19 11.62 -2.83
CA LEU A 138 7.22 10.53 -2.96
C LEU A 138 6.24 10.49 -1.77
N LEU A 139 6.75 10.68 -0.55
CA LEU A 139 5.97 10.54 0.68
C LEU A 139 5.76 11.85 1.42
N ALA A 140 6.40 12.94 0.99
CA ALA A 140 6.32 14.25 1.65
C ALA A 140 4.86 14.75 1.76
N GLY A 141 4.13 14.81 0.63
CA GLY A 141 2.75 15.28 0.64
C GLY A 141 1.80 14.41 1.47
N ALA A 142 2.03 13.10 1.47
CA ALA A 142 1.26 12.16 2.30
C ALA A 142 1.56 12.37 3.79
N TRP A 143 2.83 12.58 4.16
CA TRP A 143 3.25 12.88 5.53
C TRP A 143 2.68 14.21 6.06
N ASP A 144 2.73 15.27 5.26
CA ASP A 144 2.15 16.57 5.63
C ASP A 144 0.65 16.43 5.92
N SER A 145 -0.03 15.56 5.18
CA SER A 145 -1.44 15.26 5.39
C SER A 145 -1.74 14.58 6.71
N VAL A 146 -0.76 14.07 7.48
CA VAL A 146 -0.93 13.37 8.77
C VAL A 146 -0.11 13.97 9.92
N ALA A 147 0.66 15.03 9.68
CA ALA A 147 1.54 15.65 10.68
C ALA A 147 0.84 16.05 12.00
N GLY A 148 -0.46 16.39 11.94
CA GLY A 148 -1.30 16.71 13.10
C GLY A 148 -2.39 15.69 13.42
N ALA A 149 -2.32 14.48 12.87
CA ALA A 149 -3.27 13.41 13.13
C ALA A 149 -2.94 12.65 14.43
N ASP A 150 -3.91 11.90 14.97
CA ASP A 150 -3.66 10.99 16.09
C ASP A 150 -2.81 9.81 15.62
N LYS A 151 -1.58 9.73 16.12
CA LYS A 151 -0.61 8.68 15.81
C LYS A 151 -0.92 7.34 16.49
N ARG A 152 -1.91 7.27 17.38
CA ARG A 152 -2.41 6.00 17.93
C ARG A 152 -3.36 5.28 16.98
N GLN A 153 -3.80 5.97 15.93
CA GLN A 153 -4.74 5.47 14.94
C GLN A 153 -4.02 5.17 13.62
N SER A 154 -4.53 4.19 12.88
CA SER A 154 -4.10 3.90 11.51
C SER A 154 -4.86 4.79 10.52
N TRP A 155 -4.22 5.13 9.39
CA TRP A 155 -4.80 6.02 8.39
C TRP A 155 -4.68 5.47 6.97
N ILE A 156 -5.69 5.71 6.14
CA ILE A 156 -5.58 5.62 4.68
C ILE A 156 -5.45 7.05 4.13
N ILE A 157 -4.50 7.24 3.22
CA ILE A 157 -4.16 8.54 2.65
C ILE A 157 -4.32 8.43 1.15
N LEU A 158 -5.27 9.18 0.61
CA LEU A 158 -5.39 9.38 -0.83
C LEU A 158 -4.44 10.51 -1.21
N ALA A 159 -3.29 10.13 -1.74
CA ALA A 159 -2.24 11.06 -2.11
C ALA A 159 -2.66 11.92 -3.32
N ASP A 160 -2.17 13.15 -3.37
CA ASP A 160 -2.21 13.92 -4.61
C ASP A 160 -1.32 13.24 -5.67
N PRO A 161 -1.59 13.47 -6.98
CA PRO A 161 -0.66 13.09 -8.02
C PRO A 161 0.73 13.66 -7.75
N LEU A 162 1.76 12.83 -7.93
CA LEU A 162 3.14 13.28 -7.91
C LEU A 162 3.37 14.28 -9.05
N SER A 163 4.29 15.22 -8.85
CA SER A 163 4.59 16.20 -9.89
C SER A 163 5.13 15.49 -11.14
N GLU A 164 4.53 15.77 -12.28
CA GLU A 164 4.86 15.06 -13.52
C GLU A 164 6.36 15.12 -13.87
N PRO A 165 7.06 16.28 -13.75
CA PRO A 165 8.50 16.34 -14.01
C PRO A 165 9.33 15.42 -13.10
N TRP A 166 8.94 15.28 -11.83
CA TRP A 166 9.63 14.39 -10.90
C TRP A 166 9.30 12.93 -11.20
N ALA A 167 8.01 12.62 -11.39
CA ALA A 167 7.54 11.28 -11.66
C ALA A 167 8.17 10.71 -12.94
N SER A 168 8.14 11.45 -14.06
CA SER A 168 8.74 10.98 -15.32
C SER A 168 10.25 10.74 -15.20
N ASN A 169 10.98 11.63 -14.50
CA ASN A 169 12.42 11.46 -14.30
C ASN A 169 12.73 10.21 -13.45
N ALA A 170 11.95 9.99 -12.39
CA ALA A 170 12.10 8.82 -11.53
C ALA A 170 11.72 7.53 -12.28
N GLU A 171 10.60 7.50 -13.01
CA GLU A 171 10.19 6.34 -13.83
C GLU A 171 11.24 5.97 -14.90
N THR A 172 11.94 6.95 -15.48
CA THR A 172 12.96 6.72 -16.51
C THR A 172 14.18 5.93 -15.99
N THR A 173 14.51 6.08 -14.70
CA THR A 173 15.68 5.45 -14.09
C THR A 173 15.32 4.25 -13.20
N ASP A 174 14.03 4.02 -12.97
CA ASP A 174 13.54 3.01 -12.04
C ASP A 174 13.93 1.58 -12.43
N ASP A 175 13.81 1.26 -13.72
CA ASP A 175 14.09 -0.07 -14.26
C ASP A 175 15.56 -0.50 -13.99
N ALA A 176 16.49 0.46 -14.03
CA ALA A 176 17.89 0.23 -13.70
C ALA A 176 18.10 0.03 -12.19
N LEU A 177 17.50 0.90 -11.37
CA LEU A 177 17.55 0.79 -9.90
C LEU A 177 16.97 -0.54 -9.43
N PHE A 178 15.81 -0.92 -9.96
CA PHE A 178 15.12 -2.16 -9.61
C PHE A 178 16.01 -3.39 -9.87
N ARG A 179 16.68 -3.43 -11.03
CA ARG A 179 17.64 -4.51 -11.35
C ARG A 179 18.79 -4.53 -10.35
N THR A 180 19.40 -3.39 -10.05
CA THR A 180 20.50 -3.31 -9.07
C THR A 180 20.10 -3.87 -7.71
N PHE A 181 18.93 -3.50 -7.19
CA PHE A 181 18.46 -3.99 -5.88
C PHE A 181 18.00 -5.45 -5.90
N ARG A 182 17.47 -5.94 -7.01
CA ARG A 182 17.11 -7.35 -7.16
C ARG A 182 18.35 -8.23 -7.16
N ASP A 183 19.37 -7.84 -7.91
CA ASP A 183 20.56 -8.66 -8.12
C ASP A 183 21.46 -8.65 -6.85
N ASN A 184 21.50 -7.53 -6.12
CA ASN A 184 22.22 -7.44 -4.83
C ASN A 184 21.59 -8.25 -3.67
N ARG A 185 20.33 -8.73 -3.82
CA ARG A 185 19.67 -9.58 -2.81
C ARG A 185 19.90 -11.08 -3.01
N GLN A 186 20.61 -11.48 -4.06
CA GLN A 186 20.97 -12.88 -4.33
C GLN A 186 22.35 -13.28 -3.79
N HIS A 187 23.03 -12.35 -3.11
CA HIS A 187 24.34 -12.54 -2.46
C HIS A 187 24.20 -12.30 -0.96
#